data_AF-A0A1F7I8P0-F1
#
_entry.id   AF-A0A1F7I8P0-F1
#
_cell.length_a   1.000
_cell.length_b   1.000
_cell.length_c   1.000
_cell.angle_alpha   90.00
_cell.angle_beta   90.00
_cell.angle_gamma   90.00
#
_symmetry.space_group_name_H-M   'P 1'
#
loop_
_entity.id
_entity.type
_entity.pdbx_description
1 polymer ?
#
loop_
_entity_poly.entity_id
_entity_poly.type
_entity_poly.pdbx_seq_one_letter_code
_entity_poly.pdbx_strand_id
1 'polypeptide(L)'
;MWNWSTDEKTFKKKYPKEYRLWYLVQLINYGLDEGEKLNREEVKKAWPNIKDKLDPYKARAVEYLLWGKLYSLPTNLTFWNWHKLIPTS
;
A
#
# COMPACT_ATOMS: atom_id res chain seq x y z
N MET A 1 -8.63 0.92 -13.63
CA MET A 1 -8.71 1.61 -12.32
C MET A 1 -9.98 1.18 -11.61
N TRP A 2 -9.87 0.82 -10.33
CA TRP A 2 -10.98 0.32 -9.50
C TRP A 2 -12.03 1.39 -9.13
N ASN A 3 -11.90 2.63 -9.62
CA ASN A 3 -12.68 3.78 -9.16
C ASN A 3 -13.23 4.68 -10.29
N TRP A 4 -13.42 4.18 -11.51
CA TRP A 4 -13.91 4.97 -12.66
C TRP A 4 -15.23 5.73 -12.43
N SER A 5 -16.02 5.32 -11.43
CA SER A 5 -17.34 5.89 -11.09
C SER A 5 -17.36 6.65 -9.75
N THR A 6 -16.21 6.96 -9.13
CA THR A 6 -16.18 7.68 -7.85
C THR A 6 -16.30 9.19 -8.06
N ASP A 7 -17.38 9.80 -7.57
CA ASP A 7 -17.48 11.26 -7.47
C ASP A 7 -16.64 11.75 -6.27
N GLU A 8 -15.37 12.04 -6.55
CA GLU A 8 -14.39 12.48 -5.55
C GLU A 8 -14.81 13.77 -4.84
N LYS A 9 -15.45 14.71 -5.54
CA LYS A 9 -15.85 16.00 -4.95
C LYS A 9 -16.91 15.78 -3.87
N THR A 10 -17.92 14.97 -4.19
CA THR A 10 -18.98 14.63 -3.24
C THR A 10 -18.44 13.76 -2.10
N PHE A 11 -17.55 12.81 -2.40
CA PHE A 11 -16.95 11.94 -1.39
C PHE A 11 -16.11 12.74 -0.38
N LYS A 12 -15.21 13.60 -0.87
CA LYS A 12 -14.38 14.47 -0.04
C LYS A 12 -15.20 15.39 0.85
N LYS A 13 -16.32 15.92 0.33
CA LYS A 13 -17.21 16.83 1.08
C LYS A 13 -17.99 16.10 2.18
N LYS A 14 -18.52 14.91 1.89
CA LYS A 14 -19.36 14.15 2.84
C LYS A 14 -18.54 13.37 3.87
N TYR A 15 -17.41 12.82 3.46
CA TYR A 15 -16.62 11.86 4.24
C TYR A 15 -15.12 12.18 4.14
N PRO A 16 -14.67 13.33 4.68
CA PRO A 16 -13.30 13.82 4.47
C PRO A 16 -12.24 12.88 5.05
N LYS A 17 -12.53 12.17 6.14
CA LYS A 17 -11.57 11.25 6.79
C LYS A 17 -11.38 9.97 5.96
N GLU A 18 -12.49 9.38 5.55
CA GLU A 18 -12.55 8.18 4.70
C GLU A 18 -11.95 8.46 3.33
N TYR A 19 -12.24 9.64 2.77
CA TYR A 19 -11.63 10.13 1.55
C TYR A 19 -10.11 10.17 1.67
N ARG A 20 -9.57 10.69 2.79
CA ARG A 20 -8.11 10.77 2.97
C ARG A 20 -7.48 9.39 3.05
N LEU A 21 -8.09 8.45 3.76
CA LEU A 21 -7.60 7.05 3.82
C LEU A 21 -7.64 6.38 2.43
N TRP A 22 -8.75 6.57 1.70
CA TRP A 22 -8.87 6.08 0.33
C TRP A 22 -7.82 6.69 -0.59
N TYR A 23 -7.57 7.99 -0.47
CA TYR A 23 -6.58 8.70 -1.27
C TYR A 23 -5.16 8.18 -1.02
N LEU A 24 -4.79 7.92 0.23
CA LEU A 24 -3.50 7.29 0.56
C LEU A 24 -3.36 5.90 -0.10
N VAL A 25 -4.44 5.11 -0.13
CA VAL A 25 -4.45 3.81 -0.82
C VAL A 25 -4.22 3.99 -2.32
N GLN A 26 -4.89 4.97 -2.95
CA GLN A 26 -4.71 5.25 -4.38
C GLN A 26 -3.26 5.64 -4.70
N LEU A 27 -2.71 6.60 -3.94
CA LEU A 27 -1.33 7.07 -4.15
C LEU A 27 -0.30 5.95 -3.99
N ILE A 28 -0.46 5.10 -2.98
CA ILE A 28 0.50 4.00 -2.74
C ILE A 28 0.41 2.93 -3.83
N ASN A 29 -0.80 2.61 -4.29
CA ASN A 29 -1.00 1.55 -5.29
C ASN A 29 -0.64 1.99 -6.70
N TYR A 30 -1.06 3.20 -7.09
CA TYR A 30 -1.00 3.66 -8.48
C TYR A 30 0.12 4.67 -8.75
N GLY A 31 0.75 5.19 -7.69
CA GLY A 31 1.86 6.13 -7.79
C GLY A 31 1.47 7.53 -7.38
N LEU A 32 2.50 8.35 -7.17
CA LEU A 32 2.37 9.76 -6.89
C LEU A 32 2.35 10.49 -8.23
N ASP A 33 1.35 11.35 -8.43
CA ASP A 33 1.39 12.31 -9.53
C ASP A 33 2.57 13.27 -9.34
N GLU A 34 2.93 13.98 -10.39
CA GLU A 34 4.09 14.88 -10.39
C GLU A 34 3.98 15.93 -9.26
N GLY A 35 4.97 15.91 -8.35
CA GLY A 35 5.02 16.82 -7.20
C GLY A 35 4.30 16.32 -5.94
N GLU A 36 3.55 15.21 -6.00
CA GLU A 36 2.93 14.62 -4.82
C GLU A 36 3.96 13.88 -3.96
N LYS A 37 3.84 14.02 -2.63
CA LYS A 37 4.69 13.33 -1.66
C LYS A 37 3.83 12.75 -0.54
N LEU A 38 4.16 11.52 -0.14
CA LEU A 38 3.58 10.93 1.06
C LEU A 38 4.23 11.52 2.31
N ASN A 39 3.39 11.97 3.25
CA ASN A 39 3.86 12.32 4.58
C ASN A 39 4.06 11.05 5.41
N ARG A 40 5.29 10.80 5.86
CA ARG A 40 5.65 9.58 6.62
C ARG A 40 4.77 9.37 7.86
N GLU A 41 4.54 10.42 8.65
CA GLU A 41 3.80 10.32 9.91
C GLU A 41 2.30 10.14 9.68
N GLU A 42 1.78 10.73 8.61
CA GLU A 42 0.40 10.47 8.18
C GLU A 42 0.20 9.01 7.79
N VAL A 43 1.10 8.45 6.96
CA VAL A 43 0.99 7.05 6.53
C VAL A 43 1.10 6.11 7.73
N LYS A 44 2.00 6.38 8.70
CA LYS A 44 2.07 5.58 9.94
C LYS A 44 0.77 5.61 10.73
N LYS A 45 0.15 6.78 10.90
CA LYS A 45 -1.13 6.92 11.61
C LYS A 45 -2.28 6.22 10.88
N ALA A 46 -2.29 6.30 9.55
CA ALA A 46 -3.30 5.68 8.70
C ALA A 46 -3.10 4.16 8.54
N TRP A 47 -1.89 3.65 8.76
CA TRP A 47 -1.48 2.27 8.48
C TRP A 47 -2.46 1.19 8.94
N PRO A 48 -2.99 1.22 10.18
CA PRO A 48 -3.93 0.20 10.65
C PRO A 48 -5.22 0.11 9.82
N ASN A 49 -5.59 1.18 9.12
CA ASN A 49 -6.84 1.28 8.35
C ASN A 49 -6.65 1.04 6.84
N ILE A 50 -5.40 1.11 6.34
CA ILE A 50 -5.13 1.05 4.89
C ILE A 50 -4.34 -0.18 4.47
N LYS A 51 -3.53 -0.79 5.36
CA LYS A 51 -2.59 -1.87 4.99
C LYS A 51 -3.25 -3.04 4.23
N ASP A 52 -4.46 -3.43 4.62
CA ASP A 52 -5.18 -4.58 4.04
C ASP A 52 -5.87 -4.24 2.71
N LYS A 53 -5.83 -2.97 2.30
CA LYS A 53 -6.39 -2.46 1.03
C LYS A 53 -5.30 -2.15 -0.01
N LEU A 54 -4.04 -2.28 0.38
CA LEU A 54 -2.90 -2.05 -0.50
C LEU A 54 -2.58 -3.32 -1.29
N ASP A 55 -1.98 -3.13 -2.46
CA ASP A 55 -1.33 -4.23 -3.16
C ASP A 55 -0.27 -4.87 -2.23
N PRO A 56 -0.20 -6.21 -2.11
CA PRO A 56 0.70 -6.87 -1.17
C PRO A 56 2.19 -6.54 -1.37
N TYR A 57 2.64 -6.27 -2.60
CA TYR A 57 4.03 -5.88 -2.85
C TYR A 57 4.27 -4.42 -2.46
N LYS A 58 3.30 -3.53 -2.72
CA LYS A 58 3.37 -2.13 -2.30
C LYS A 58 3.32 -1.99 -0.78
N ALA A 59 2.42 -2.71 -0.11
CA ALA A 59 2.31 -2.75 1.35
C ALA A 59 3.65 -3.14 1.99
N ARG A 60 4.27 -4.20 1.47
CA ARG A 60 5.58 -4.70 1.91
C ARG A 60 6.69 -3.67 1.74
N ALA A 61 6.74 -3.01 0.58
CA ALA A 61 7.71 -1.95 0.31
C ALA A 61 7.52 -0.74 1.24
N VAL A 62 6.29 -0.28 1.45
CA VAL A 62 6.02 0.83 2.37
C VAL A 62 6.32 0.44 3.81
N GLU A 63 6.03 -0.78 4.23
CA GLU A 63 6.38 -1.28 5.57
C GLU A 63 7.90 -1.26 5.80
N TYR A 64 8.67 -1.67 4.79
CA TYR A 64 10.12 -1.55 4.81
C TYR A 64 10.58 -0.08 4.92
N LEU A 65 10.02 0.83 4.12
CA LEU A 65 10.38 2.26 4.16
C LEU A 65 10.02 2.94 5.49
N LEU A 66 8.92 2.53 6.12
CA LEU A 66 8.45 3.14 7.36
C LEU A 66 9.18 2.63 8.60
N TRP A 67 9.46 1.32 8.66
CA TRP A 67 9.97 0.64 9.87
C TRP A 67 11.26 -0.17 9.68
N GLY A 68 11.84 -0.21 8.47
CA GLY A 68 13.08 -0.95 8.20
C GLY A 68 12.93 -2.48 8.25
N LYS A 69 11.70 -2.99 8.10
CA LYS A 69 11.40 -4.42 8.21
C LYS A 69 11.87 -5.19 6.97
N LEU A 70 13.12 -5.64 6.94
CA LEU A 70 13.71 -6.38 5.82
C LEU A 70 12.95 -7.68 5.47
N TYR A 71 12.39 -8.36 6.47
CA TYR A 71 11.61 -9.58 6.28
C TYR A 71 10.26 -9.35 5.58
N SER A 72 9.79 -8.11 5.50
CA SER A 72 8.58 -7.79 4.74
C SER A 72 8.88 -7.76 3.25
N LEU A 73 10.12 -7.75 2.79
CA LEU A 73 10.41 -7.83 1.35
C LEU A 73 10.13 -9.25 0.84
N PRO A 74 9.63 -9.43 -0.40
CA PRO A 74 9.56 -10.76 -0.96
C PRO A 74 10.96 -11.38 -0.88
N THR A 75 11.05 -12.59 -0.32
CA THR A 75 12.12 -13.50 -0.70
C THR A 75 12.13 -13.53 -2.23
N ASN A 76 13.30 -13.66 -2.85
CA ASN A 76 13.46 -13.73 -4.30
C ASN A 76 12.89 -15.07 -4.85
N LEU A 77 11.68 -15.43 -4.41
CA LEU A 77 10.86 -16.56 -4.79
C LEU A 77 10.29 -16.23 -6.16
N THR A 78 11.08 -16.60 -7.15
CA THR A 78 10.57 -16.83 -8.48
C THR A 78 9.94 -18.22 -8.52
N PHE A 79 9.13 -18.48 -9.55
CA PHE A 79 8.64 -19.83 -9.86
C PHE A 79 9.75 -20.89 -9.78
N TRP A 80 10.95 -20.53 -10.24
CA TRP A 80 12.14 -21.39 -10.26
C TRP A 80 12.70 -21.76 -8.88
N ASN A 81 12.39 -20.97 -7.84
CA ASN A 81 13.04 -21.09 -6.52
C ASN A 81 12.08 -21.63 -5.45
N TRP A 82 10.82 -21.85 -5.80
CA TRP A 82 9.75 -22.13 -4.85
C TRP A 82 9.90 -23.48 -4.13
N HIS A 83 10.49 -24.48 -4.79
CA HIS A 83 10.77 -25.82 -4.23
C HIS A 83 11.71 -25.80 -3.01
N LYS A 84 12.51 -24.73 -2.83
CA LYS A 84 13.45 -24.59 -1.70
C LYS A 84 12.76 -24.37 -0.35
N LEU A 85 11.45 -24.13 -0.35
CA LEU A 85 10.66 -23.97 0.87
C LEU A 85 10.03 -25.28 1.36
N ILE A 86 10.10 -26.36 0.57
CA ILE A 86 9.56 -27.66 0.96
C ILE A 86 10.67 -28.40 1.71
N PRO A 87 10.51 -28.71 3.01
CA PRO A 87 11.47 -29.55 3.71
C PRO A 87 11.44 -30.94 3.05
N THR A 88 12.56 -31.36 2.48
CA THR A 88 12.72 -32.74 2.02
C THR A 88 12.80 -33.62 3.25
N SER A 89 11.72 -34.36 3.51
CA SER A 89 11.65 -35.45 4.48
C SER A 89 12.64 -36.56 4.14
#